data_AF-A0A9X0UYQ7-F1
#
_entry.id   AF-A0A9X0UYQ7-F1
#
_cell.length_a   1.000
_cell.length_b   1.000
_cell.length_c   1.000
_cell.angle_alpha   90.00
_cell.angle_beta   90.00
_cell.angle_gamma   90.00
#
_symmetry.space_group_name_H-M   'P 1'
#
loop_
_entity.id
_entity.type
_entity.pdbx_description
1 polymer ?
#
loop_
_entity_poly.entity_id
_entity_poly.type
_entity_poly.pdbx_seq_one_letter_code
_entity_poly.pdbx_strand_id
1 'polypeptide(L)'
;MYVLIIILLPLIFGYLLPLRHTTLLQAVARTLSALVYIILFFMGTSLAFLDNLSSNLLAIFHIALVSMLSILACSLLALWLLERRWPWRHQHKPQALPSRLHMALESLKLCGSVLAGFLLGLSQWAPLRHASTISEYALMLMLLLVGIQLRSSGMTLRQITINRRGMLVALVSLCSALVGGVMAALLLDLPIKTGLALASGFGWYSLSGILMSESFGPVIGSAAFFNDLLRELITIMLIPLLITRQRSMTLGLSGATSMDFTLPILQRTGGMEIVPAAIVHGFIMSLLAPILIALFSA
;
A
#
# COMPACT_ATOMS: atom_id res chain seq x y z
N MET A 1 -2.79 -7.23 21.05
CA MET A 1 -3.98 -8.08 20.75
C MET A 1 -5.26 -7.25 20.48
N TYR A 2 -5.54 -6.20 21.26
CA TYR A 2 -6.73 -5.35 21.07
C TYR A 2 -6.77 -4.64 19.69
N VAL A 3 -5.65 -4.05 19.25
CA VAL A 3 -5.50 -3.40 17.94
C VAL A 3 -5.81 -4.35 16.78
N LEU A 4 -5.32 -5.59 16.86
CA LEU A 4 -5.58 -6.64 15.86
C LEU A 4 -7.08 -6.93 15.72
N ILE A 5 -7.82 -7.01 16.83
CA ILE A 5 -9.27 -7.26 16.81
C ILE A 5 -10.01 -6.07 16.18
N ILE A 6 -9.65 -4.84 16.53
CA ILE A 6 -10.26 -3.62 15.98
C ILE A 6 -10.09 -3.51 14.47
N ILE A 7 -8.95 -3.95 13.94
CA ILE A 7 -8.65 -3.86 12.50
C ILE A 7 -9.30 -5.02 11.74
N LEU A 8 -9.23 -6.24 12.27
CA LEU A 8 -9.77 -7.42 11.60
C LEU A 8 -11.28 -7.48 11.63
N LEU A 9 -11.94 -6.97 12.67
CA LEU A 9 -13.39 -7.07 12.81
C LEU A 9 -14.15 -6.36 11.68
N PRO A 10 -13.87 -5.07 11.35
CA PRO A 10 -14.51 -4.41 10.21
C PRO A 10 -14.24 -5.12 8.89
N LEU A 11 -13.00 -5.56 8.66
CA LEU A 11 -12.60 -6.27 7.44
C LEU A 11 -13.36 -7.60 7.28
N ILE A 12 -13.39 -8.42 8.33
CA ILE A 12 -14.10 -9.70 8.35
C ILE A 12 -15.60 -9.46 8.19
N PHE A 13 -16.16 -8.50 8.92
CA PHE A 13 -17.58 -8.17 8.83
C PHE A 13 -17.96 -7.75 7.41
N GLY A 14 -17.17 -6.86 6.80
CA GLY A 14 -17.32 -6.47 5.40
C GLY A 14 -17.25 -7.66 4.44
N TYR A 15 -16.30 -8.57 4.65
CA TYR A 15 -16.15 -9.77 3.83
C TYR A 15 -17.34 -10.74 3.95
N LEU A 16 -17.97 -10.80 5.11
CA LEU A 16 -19.14 -11.66 5.33
C LEU A 16 -20.42 -11.11 4.68
N LEU A 17 -20.48 -9.81 4.35
CA LEU A 17 -21.63 -9.18 3.71
C LEU A 17 -21.66 -9.46 2.19
N PRO A 18 -22.63 -10.25 1.68
CA PRO A 18 -22.68 -10.61 0.27
C PRO A 18 -23.37 -9.52 -0.56
N LEU A 19 -22.61 -8.52 -1.01
CA LEU A 19 -23.10 -7.51 -1.95
C LEU A 19 -22.88 -7.95 -3.40
N ARG A 20 -23.96 -8.10 -4.16
CA ARG A 20 -23.94 -8.53 -5.58
C ARG A 20 -24.41 -7.46 -6.56
N HIS A 21 -25.04 -6.39 -6.08
CA HIS A 21 -25.54 -5.31 -6.95
C HIS A 21 -24.39 -4.45 -7.47
N THR A 22 -24.25 -4.36 -8.78
CA THR A 22 -23.17 -3.62 -9.48
C THR A 22 -23.15 -2.14 -9.12
N THR A 23 -24.31 -1.50 -8.96
CA THR A 23 -24.43 -0.09 -8.56
C THR A 23 -23.90 0.15 -7.15
N LEU A 24 -24.21 -0.74 -6.20
CA LEU A 24 -23.68 -0.67 -4.84
C LEU A 24 -22.17 -0.90 -4.83
N LEU A 25 -21.65 -1.84 -5.62
CA LEU A 25 -20.20 -2.07 -5.72
C LEU A 25 -19.47 -0.86 -6.32
N GLN A 26 -20.06 -0.18 -7.31
CA GLN A 26 -19.52 1.08 -7.82
C GLN A 26 -19.56 2.19 -6.77
N ALA A 27 -20.62 2.27 -5.97
CA ALA A 27 -20.70 3.21 -4.85
C ALA A 27 -19.61 2.92 -3.81
N VAL A 28 -19.43 1.65 -3.42
CA VAL A 28 -18.35 1.20 -2.52
C VAL A 28 -16.98 1.64 -3.04
N ALA A 29 -16.68 1.38 -4.32
CA ALA A 29 -15.41 1.79 -4.92
C ALA A 29 -15.21 3.32 -4.90
N ARG A 30 -16.25 4.10 -5.21
CA ARG A 30 -16.18 5.58 -5.13
C ARG A 30 -15.96 6.06 -3.70
N THR A 31 -16.65 5.45 -2.73
CA THR A 31 -16.49 5.78 -1.31
C THR A 31 -15.10 5.42 -0.82
N LEU A 32 -14.53 4.27 -1.22
CA LEU A 32 -13.14 3.91 -0.93
C LEU A 32 -12.17 4.98 -1.44
N SER A 33 -12.31 5.41 -2.70
CA SER A 33 -11.48 6.48 -3.25
C SER A 33 -11.63 7.78 -2.43
N ALA A 34 -12.85 8.17 -2.06
CA ALA A 34 -13.09 9.36 -1.24
C ALA A 34 -12.46 9.25 0.16
N LEU A 35 -12.56 8.08 0.80
CA LEU A 35 -11.95 7.82 2.10
C LEU A 35 -10.43 7.94 2.07
N VAL A 36 -9.77 7.51 0.98
CA VAL A 36 -8.34 7.73 0.81
C VAL A 36 -8.02 9.22 0.87
N TYR A 37 -8.71 10.07 0.12
CA TYR A 37 -8.47 11.53 0.17
C TYR A 37 -8.74 12.13 1.56
N ILE A 38 -9.80 11.68 2.24
CA ILE A 38 -10.12 12.13 3.61
C ILE A 38 -9.01 11.76 4.58
N ILE A 39 -8.55 10.50 4.55
CA ILE A 39 -7.47 9.98 5.39
C ILE A 39 -6.19 10.78 5.15
N LEU A 40 -5.81 11.00 3.89
CA LEU A 40 -4.61 11.73 3.53
C LEU A 40 -4.65 13.19 3.95
N PHE A 41 -5.80 13.83 3.77
CA PHE A 41 -6.02 15.19 4.24
C PHE A 41 -5.81 15.28 5.76
N PHE A 42 -6.45 14.41 6.53
CA PHE A 42 -6.31 14.44 7.99
C PHE A 42 -4.91 14.02 8.46
N MET A 43 -4.23 13.12 7.75
CA MET A 43 -2.83 12.82 8.02
C MET A 43 -1.92 14.04 7.81
N GLY A 44 -2.18 14.84 6.77
CA GLY A 44 -1.56 16.15 6.58
C GLY A 44 -1.80 17.09 7.76
N THR A 45 -3.04 17.19 8.25
CA THR A 45 -3.33 18.02 9.42
C THR A 45 -2.61 17.52 10.68
N SER A 46 -2.55 16.21 10.91
CA SER A 46 -1.85 15.62 12.06
C SER A 46 -0.34 15.90 12.04
N LEU A 47 0.29 15.91 10.86
CA LEU A 47 1.67 16.32 10.69
C LEU A 47 1.91 17.77 11.16
N ALA A 48 0.98 18.68 10.90
CA ALA A 48 1.11 20.09 11.28
C ALA A 48 1.01 20.32 12.81
N PHE A 49 0.39 19.38 13.54
CA PHE A 49 0.27 19.43 15.00
C PHE A 49 1.44 18.76 15.73
N LEU A 50 2.46 18.28 15.02
CA LEU A 50 3.66 17.73 15.66
C LEU A 50 4.45 18.83 16.39
N ASP A 51 4.71 18.60 17.67
CA ASP A 51 5.69 19.38 18.43
C ASP A 51 7.06 19.29 17.74
N ASN A 52 7.89 20.33 17.83
CA ASN A 52 9.21 20.36 17.16
C ASN A 52 9.15 19.93 15.69
N LEU A 53 8.23 20.53 14.95
CA LEU A 53 7.87 20.15 13.58
C LEU A 53 9.08 19.95 12.66
N SER A 54 10.09 20.82 12.73
CA SER A 54 11.29 20.73 11.88
C SER A 54 12.11 19.46 12.12
N SER A 55 12.41 19.12 13.39
CA SER A 55 13.19 17.92 13.71
C SER A 55 12.40 16.65 13.43
N ASN A 56 11.09 16.66 13.71
CA ASN A 56 10.22 15.52 13.41
C ASN A 56 10.04 15.30 11.91
N LEU A 57 9.92 16.36 11.11
CA LEU A 57 9.82 16.23 9.66
C LEU A 57 11.09 15.63 9.05
N LEU A 58 12.27 16.04 9.52
CA LEU A 58 13.54 15.43 9.11
C LEU A 58 13.59 13.94 9.49
N ALA A 59 13.24 13.60 10.73
CA ALA A 59 13.20 12.21 11.19
C ALA A 59 12.23 11.35 10.35
N ILE A 60 11.04 11.87 10.04
CA ILE A 60 10.04 11.21 9.18
C ILE A 60 10.65 10.88 7.82
N PHE A 61 11.26 11.86 7.14
CA PHE A 61 11.85 11.63 5.83
C PHE A 61 13.05 10.68 5.88
N HIS A 62 13.89 10.77 6.93
CA HIS A 62 15.03 9.86 7.10
C HIS A 62 14.57 8.41 7.29
N ILE A 63 13.63 8.17 8.20
CA ILE A 63 13.07 6.84 8.46
C ILE A 63 12.37 6.30 7.21
N ALA A 64 11.56 7.13 6.54
CA ALA A 64 10.86 6.74 5.33
C ALA A 64 11.83 6.35 4.21
N LEU A 65 12.87 7.15 3.98
CA LEU A 65 13.83 6.92 2.89
C LEU A 65 14.68 5.68 3.15
N VAL A 66 15.24 5.52 4.35
CA VAL A 66 16.05 4.33 4.69
C VAL A 66 15.20 3.06 4.61
N SER A 67 13.96 3.10 5.11
CA SER A 67 13.03 1.97 5.02
C SER A 67 12.68 1.66 3.56
N MET A 68 12.34 2.68 2.80
CA MET A 68 11.95 2.55 1.40
C MET A 68 13.08 1.97 0.55
N LEU A 69 14.30 2.49 0.70
CA LEU A 69 15.47 1.99 -0.02
C LEU A 69 15.81 0.55 0.38
N SER A 70 15.75 0.24 1.68
CA SER A 70 16.06 -1.10 2.19
C SER A 70 15.06 -2.14 1.67
N ILE A 71 13.77 -1.85 1.79
CA ILE A 71 12.69 -2.71 1.30
C ILE A 71 12.77 -2.86 -0.21
N LEU A 72 12.93 -1.75 -0.95
CA LEU A 72 13.01 -1.78 -2.41
C LEU A 72 14.24 -2.58 -2.88
N ALA A 73 15.41 -2.38 -2.28
CA ALA A 73 16.62 -3.10 -2.64
C ALA A 73 16.47 -4.62 -2.45
N CYS A 74 15.95 -5.04 -1.29
CA CYS A 74 15.71 -6.46 -1.01
C CYS A 74 14.67 -7.07 -1.96
N SER A 75 13.55 -6.38 -2.22
CA SER A 75 12.52 -6.85 -3.15
C SER A 75 13.01 -6.90 -4.59
N LEU A 76 13.73 -5.87 -5.07
CA LEU A 76 14.32 -5.86 -6.40
C LEU A 76 15.28 -7.04 -6.58
N LEU A 77 16.18 -7.27 -5.63
CA LEU A 77 17.15 -8.37 -5.68
C LEU A 77 16.43 -9.73 -5.71
N ALA A 78 15.52 -9.97 -4.78
CA ALA A 78 14.82 -11.25 -4.66
C ALA A 78 13.95 -11.56 -5.88
N LEU A 79 13.22 -10.56 -6.39
CA LEU A 79 12.38 -10.72 -7.57
C LEU A 79 13.20 -10.82 -8.85
N TRP A 80 14.34 -10.14 -8.95
CA TRP A 80 15.28 -10.31 -10.04
C TRP A 80 15.85 -11.74 -10.06
N LEU A 81 16.22 -12.27 -8.89
CA LEU A 81 16.66 -13.66 -8.75
C LEU A 81 15.55 -14.65 -9.15
N LEU A 82 14.30 -14.38 -8.74
CA LEU A 82 13.14 -15.18 -9.13
C LEU A 82 12.96 -15.20 -10.66
N GLU A 83 13.00 -14.03 -11.29
CA GLU A 83 12.86 -13.89 -12.75
C GLU A 83 14.00 -14.60 -13.48
N ARG A 84 15.23 -14.54 -12.97
CA ARG A 84 16.37 -15.25 -13.56
C ARG A 84 16.25 -16.76 -13.43
N ARG A 85 15.74 -17.27 -12.31
CA ARG A 85 15.57 -18.71 -12.07
C ARG A 85 14.41 -19.28 -12.85
N TRP A 86 13.25 -18.64 -12.81
CA TRP A 86 12.04 -19.11 -13.50
C TRP A 86 11.49 -17.98 -14.38
N PRO A 87 12.03 -17.75 -15.59
CA PRO A 87 11.66 -16.60 -16.40
C PRO A 87 10.20 -16.66 -16.84
N TRP A 88 9.48 -15.55 -16.70
CA TRP A 88 8.12 -15.40 -17.22
C TRP A 88 8.15 -14.64 -18.54
N ARG A 89 8.50 -15.35 -19.61
CA ARG A 89 8.59 -14.79 -20.97
C ARG A 89 7.28 -14.97 -21.71
N HIS A 90 6.73 -13.90 -22.24
CA HIS A 90 5.62 -13.91 -23.19
C HIS A 90 5.79 -12.74 -24.16
N GLN A 91 5.48 -12.98 -25.44
CA GLN A 91 5.60 -11.97 -26.49
C GLN A 91 4.34 -11.10 -26.53
N HIS A 92 4.31 -10.05 -25.71
CA HIS A 92 3.33 -8.98 -25.85
C HIS A 92 4.04 -7.74 -26.37
N LYS A 93 3.55 -7.16 -27.47
CA LYS A 93 4.01 -5.85 -27.94
C LYS A 93 3.31 -4.78 -27.08
N PRO A 94 4.04 -3.92 -26.35
CA PRO A 94 3.43 -2.90 -25.52
C PRO A 94 2.52 -2.00 -26.38
N GLN A 95 1.30 -1.76 -25.91
CA GLN A 95 0.45 -0.73 -26.49
C GLN A 95 0.98 0.66 -26.09
N ALA A 96 0.55 1.71 -26.80
CA ALA A 96 0.95 3.09 -26.50
C ALA A 96 0.70 3.41 -25.01
N LEU A 97 1.77 3.82 -24.33
CA LEU A 97 1.71 4.16 -22.90
C LEU A 97 0.75 5.35 -22.71
N PRO A 98 -0.12 5.37 -21.69
CA PRO A 98 -0.67 6.64 -21.23
C PRO A 98 0.48 7.58 -20.87
N SER A 99 0.29 8.89 -21.03
CA SER A 99 1.29 9.88 -20.63
C SER A 99 1.70 9.62 -19.18
N ARG A 100 2.98 9.29 -18.95
CA ARG A 100 3.53 9.00 -17.61
C ARG A 100 3.19 10.12 -16.62
N LEU A 101 3.11 11.34 -17.14
CA LEU A 101 2.70 12.53 -16.40
C LEU A 101 1.29 12.39 -15.84
N HIS A 102 0.33 11.84 -16.58
CA HIS A 102 -1.05 11.72 -16.09
C HIS A 102 -1.15 10.78 -14.89
N MET A 103 -0.45 9.65 -14.91
CA MET A 103 -0.46 8.69 -13.80
C MET A 103 0.33 9.22 -12.59
N ALA A 104 1.49 9.83 -12.84
CA ALA A 104 2.23 10.52 -11.78
C ALA A 104 1.41 11.68 -11.18
N LEU A 105 0.62 12.38 -12.00
CA LEU A 105 -0.30 13.42 -11.55
C LEU A 105 -1.42 12.85 -10.66
N GLU A 106 -1.90 11.63 -10.88
CA GLU A 106 -2.88 11.00 -9.98
C GLU A 106 -2.29 10.76 -8.59
N SER A 107 -1.09 10.20 -8.49
CA SER A 107 -0.39 10.07 -7.21
C SER A 107 0.00 11.46 -6.63
N LEU A 108 0.28 12.46 -7.47
CA LEU A 108 0.55 13.83 -7.02
C LEU A 108 -0.70 14.51 -6.45
N LYS A 109 -1.91 14.20 -6.94
CA LYS A 109 -3.16 14.67 -6.33
C LYS A 109 -3.30 14.19 -4.88
N LEU A 110 -2.86 12.95 -4.60
CA LEU A 110 -2.83 12.41 -3.26
C LEU A 110 -1.85 13.20 -2.37
N CYS A 111 -0.63 13.47 -2.86
CA CYS A 111 0.30 14.38 -2.17
C CYS A 111 -0.32 15.77 -1.94
N GLY A 112 -1.07 16.27 -2.92
CA GLY A 112 -1.80 17.53 -2.83
C GLY A 112 -2.83 17.54 -1.70
N SER A 113 -3.53 16.43 -1.45
CA SER A 113 -4.46 16.32 -0.32
C SER A 113 -3.75 16.37 1.04
N VAL A 114 -2.59 15.72 1.17
CA VAL A 114 -1.75 15.81 2.37
C VAL A 114 -1.24 17.23 2.57
N LEU A 115 -0.75 17.87 1.51
CA LEU A 115 -0.25 19.24 1.58
C LEU A 115 -1.38 20.23 1.95
N ALA A 116 -2.56 20.08 1.37
CA ALA A 116 -3.72 20.90 1.71
C ALA A 116 -4.12 20.73 3.19
N GLY A 117 -4.14 19.49 3.68
CA GLY A 117 -4.37 19.19 5.09
C GLY A 117 -3.30 19.79 5.99
N PHE A 118 -2.03 19.67 5.62
CA PHE A 118 -0.91 20.25 6.35
C PHE A 118 -1.01 21.78 6.45
N LEU A 119 -1.23 22.46 5.32
CA LEU A 119 -1.38 23.92 5.28
C LEU A 119 -2.58 24.40 6.11
N LEU A 120 -3.71 23.69 6.08
CA LEU A 120 -4.85 24.00 6.94
C LEU A 120 -4.56 23.68 8.40
N GLY A 121 -3.82 22.63 8.71
CA GLY A 121 -3.38 22.30 10.08
C GLY A 121 -2.53 23.39 10.71
N LEU A 122 -1.71 24.10 9.92
CA LEU A 122 -0.91 25.25 10.40
C LEU A 122 -1.78 26.41 10.92
N SER A 123 -3.04 26.51 10.49
CA SER A 123 -3.99 27.51 11.01
C SER A 123 -4.45 27.24 12.44
N GLN A 124 -4.15 26.04 12.98
CA GLN A 124 -4.56 25.57 14.32
C GLN A 124 -6.05 25.69 14.65
N TRP A 125 -6.92 25.63 13.64
CA TRP A 125 -8.36 25.67 13.84
C TRP A 125 -8.84 24.56 14.78
N ALA A 126 -9.60 24.94 15.81
CA ALA A 126 -10.01 24.03 16.89
C ALA A 126 -10.70 22.73 16.44
N PRO A 127 -11.57 22.70 15.40
CA PRO A 127 -12.16 21.46 14.90
C PRO A 127 -11.13 20.45 14.37
N LEU A 128 -9.99 20.92 13.85
CA LEU A 128 -8.93 20.07 13.27
C LEU A 128 -8.18 19.25 14.33
N ARG A 129 -8.37 19.54 15.64
CA ARG A 129 -7.80 18.74 16.72
C ARG A 129 -8.34 17.30 16.77
N HIS A 130 -9.51 17.05 16.16
CA HIS A 130 -10.11 15.72 16.06
C HIS A 130 -9.67 14.96 14.80
N ALA A 131 -8.64 15.45 14.09
CA ALA A 131 -8.16 14.86 12.85
C ALA A 131 -7.78 13.37 12.98
N SER A 132 -7.07 13.00 14.06
CA SER A 132 -6.69 11.60 14.32
C SER A 132 -7.91 10.70 14.41
N THR A 133 -8.86 11.05 15.28
CA THR A 133 -10.09 10.30 15.50
C THR A 133 -10.95 10.18 14.23
N ILE A 134 -11.06 11.24 13.43
CA ILE A 134 -11.79 11.18 12.16
C ILE A 134 -11.09 10.23 11.18
N SER A 135 -9.76 10.30 11.11
CA SER A 135 -8.97 9.41 10.24
C SER A 135 -9.07 7.94 10.65
N GLU A 136 -9.09 7.64 11.95
CA GLU A 136 -9.29 6.30 12.49
C GLU A 136 -10.68 5.74 12.11
N TYR A 137 -11.75 6.51 12.29
CA TYR A 137 -13.09 6.08 11.86
C TYR A 137 -13.18 5.90 10.34
N ALA A 138 -12.54 6.78 9.58
CA ALA A 138 -12.46 6.65 8.13
C ALA A 138 -11.71 5.36 7.73
N LEU A 139 -10.64 4.99 8.45
CA LEU A 139 -9.92 3.73 8.27
C LEU A 139 -10.81 2.52 8.61
N MET A 140 -11.55 2.54 9.71
CA MET A 140 -12.46 1.44 10.08
C MET A 140 -13.52 1.22 9.00
N LEU A 141 -14.11 2.30 8.48
CA LEU A 141 -15.03 2.24 7.36
C LEU A 141 -14.33 1.75 6.09
N MET A 142 -13.12 2.22 5.79
CA MET A 142 -12.33 1.77 4.64
C MET A 142 -12.08 0.26 4.71
N LEU A 143 -11.67 -0.27 5.87
CA LEU A 143 -11.45 -1.70 6.08
C LEU A 143 -12.72 -2.53 5.85
N LEU A 144 -13.86 -2.04 6.33
CA LEU A 144 -15.16 -2.68 6.09
C LEU A 144 -15.52 -2.72 4.61
N LEU A 145 -15.35 -1.60 3.91
CA LEU A 145 -15.62 -1.50 2.47
C LEU A 145 -14.64 -2.34 1.64
N VAL A 146 -13.36 -2.42 2.04
CA VAL A 146 -12.39 -3.32 1.42
C VAL A 146 -12.80 -4.77 1.64
N GLY A 147 -13.28 -5.15 2.83
CA GLY A 147 -13.82 -6.49 3.08
C GLY A 147 -14.91 -6.87 2.08
N ILE A 148 -15.87 -5.97 1.87
CA ILE A 148 -16.93 -6.11 0.87
C ILE A 148 -16.32 -6.28 -0.54
N GLN A 149 -15.37 -5.43 -0.91
CA GLN A 149 -14.72 -5.49 -2.22
C GLN A 149 -13.99 -6.81 -2.44
N LEU A 150 -13.25 -7.30 -1.44
CA LEU A 150 -12.55 -8.59 -1.47
C LEU A 150 -13.53 -9.75 -1.65
N ARG A 151 -14.69 -9.73 -0.97
CA ARG A 151 -15.75 -10.72 -1.15
C ARG A 151 -16.37 -10.67 -2.55
N SER A 152 -16.62 -9.46 -3.04
CA SER A 152 -17.26 -9.22 -4.34
C SER A 152 -16.33 -9.41 -5.54
N SER A 153 -15.01 -9.49 -5.32
CA SER A 153 -14.00 -9.70 -6.36
C SER A 153 -14.18 -11.01 -7.15
N GLY A 154 -15.06 -11.91 -6.69
CA GLY A 154 -15.34 -13.19 -7.35
C GLY A 154 -14.18 -14.19 -7.26
N MET A 155 -13.09 -13.82 -6.58
CA MET A 155 -11.92 -14.68 -6.38
C MET A 155 -12.26 -15.85 -5.47
N THR A 156 -12.39 -17.02 -6.07
CA THR A 156 -12.47 -18.28 -5.31
C THR A 156 -11.08 -18.70 -4.85
N LEU A 157 -10.98 -19.39 -3.69
CA LEU A 157 -9.74 -20.08 -3.25
C LEU A 157 -9.14 -20.95 -4.38
N ARG A 158 -10.00 -21.51 -5.24
CA ARG A 158 -9.60 -22.26 -6.42
C ARG A 158 -8.84 -21.39 -7.44
N GLN A 159 -9.28 -20.16 -7.73
CA GLN A 159 -8.57 -19.25 -8.65
C GLN A 159 -7.24 -18.76 -8.08
N ILE A 160 -7.16 -18.52 -6.77
CA ILE A 160 -5.91 -18.17 -6.08
C ILE A 160 -4.89 -19.31 -6.22
N THR A 161 -5.31 -20.55 -5.96
CA THR A 161 -4.45 -21.74 -6.04
C THR A 161 -4.10 -22.13 -7.49
N ILE A 162 -4.96 -21.82 -8.46
CA ILE A 162 -4.68 -22.03 -9.89
C ILE A 162 -3.58 -21.09 -10.38
N ASN A 163 -3.56 -19.82 -9.94
CA ASN A 163 -2.52 -18.88 -10.36
C ASN A 163 -1.24 -19.01 -9.51
N ARG A 164 -0.51 -20.10 -9.75
CA ARG A 164 0.77 -20.39 -9.07
C ARG A 164 1.78 -19.25 -9.20
N ARG A 165 1.77 -18.53 -10.33
CA ARG A 165 2.72 -17.45 -10.58
C ARG A 165 2.43 -16.24 -9.69
N GLY A 166 1.18 -15.78 -9.62
CA GLY A 166 0.78 -14.69 -8.72
C GLY A 166 1.09 -15.01 -7.26
N MET A 167 0.79 -16.24 -6.81
CA MET A 167 1.08 -16.70 -5.46
C MET A 167 2.59 -16.72 -5.15
N LEU A 168 3.39 -17.24 -6.07
CA LEU A 168 4.85 -17.29 -5.91
C LEU A 168 5.44 -15.88 -5.81
N VAL A 169 5.02 -14.97 -6.69
CA VAL A 169 5.48 -13.57 -6.66
C VAL A 169 5.07 -12.92 -5.34
N ALA A 170 3.84 -13.15 -4.86
CA ALA A 170 3.38 -12.59 -3.59
C ALA A 170 4.23 -13.08 -2.41
N LEU A 171 4.56 -14.38 -2.38
CA LEU A 171 5.41 -14.94 -1.32
C LEU A 171 6.83 -14.34 -1.35
N VAL A 172 7.43 -14.22 -2.53
CA VAL A 172 8.77 -13.63 -2.67
C VAL A 172 8.76 -12.14 -2.31
N SER A 173 7.76 -11.38 -2.76
CA SER A 173 7.57 -9.97 -2.40
C SER A 173 7.40 -9.80 -0.89
N LEU A 174 6.56 -10.62 -0.26
CA LEU A 174 6.34 -10.64 1.19
C LEU A 174 7.65 -10.88 1.95
N CYS A 175 8.32 -12.02 1.70
CA CYS A 175 9.52 -12.38 2.44
C CYS A 175 10.65 -11.37 2.23
N SER A 176 10.85 -10.92 0.99
CA SER A 176 11.89 -9.93 0.68
C SER A 176 11.61 -8.56 1.31
N ALA A 177 10.35 -8.13 1.34
CA ALA A 177 9.98 -6.89 2.00
C ALA A 177 10.23 -6.96 3.52
N LEU A 178 9.86 -8.07 4.17
CA LEU A 178 10.14 -8.27 5.60
C LEU A 178 11.64 -8.26 5.91
N VAL A 179 12.47 -8.91 5.08
CA VAL A 179 13.94 -8.82 5.22
C VAL A 179 14.43 -7.38 5.08
N GLY A 180 13.91 -6.64 4.10
CA GLY A 180 14.22 -5.21 3.95
C GLY A 180 13.76 -4.36 5.13
N GLY A 181 12.65 -4.72 5.77
CA GLY A 181 12.16 -4.10 7.01
C GLY A 181 13.10 -4.37 8.20
N VAL A 182 13.59 -5.60 8.35
CA VAL A 182 14.61 -5.93 9.36
C VAL A 182 15.88 -5.13 9.11
N MET A 183 16.35 -5.07 7.86
CA MET A 183 17.52 -4.27 7.48
C MET A 183 17.32 -2.79 7.80
N ALA A 184 16.16 -2.23 7.48
CA ALA A 184 15.82 -0.86 7.81
C ALA A 184 15.83 -0.60 9.32
N ALA A 185 15.26 -1.50 10.12
CA ALA A 185 15.27 -1.38 11.57
C ALA A 185 16.69 -1.35 12.13
N LEU A 186 17.57 -2.23 11.64
CA LEU A 186 18.97 -2.24 12.06
C LEU A 186 19.73 -0.97 11.67
N LEU A 187 19.49 -0.43 10.47
CA LEU A 187 20.12 0.80 10.00
C LEU A 187 19.63 2.05 10.71
N LEU A 188 18.41 2.02 11.24
CA LEU A 188 17.75 3.13 11.92
C LEU A 188 17.81 3.02 13.46
N ASP A 189 18.48 1.98 13.98
CA ASP A 189 18.48 1.63 15.41
C ASP A 189 17.06 1.53 16.01
N LEU A 190 16.11 1.04 15.20
CA LEU A 190 14.73 0.79 15.62
C LEU A 190 14.53 -0.67 16.06
N PRO A 191 13.53 -0.94 16.92
CA PRO A 191 13.13 -2.31 17.19
C PRO A 191 12.78 -3.05 15.90
N ILE A 192 13.21 -4.31 15.78
CA ILE A 192 12.96 -5.15 14.59
C ILE A 192 11.45 -5.22 14.27
N LYS A 193 10.60 -5.26 15.29
CA LYS A 193 9.14 -5.21 15.16
C LYS A 193 8.67 -3.97 14.39
N THR A 194 9.23 -2.80 14.66
CA THR A 194 8.89 -1.55 13.96
C THR A 194 9.29 -1.62 12.48
N GLY A 195 10.47 -2.17 12.16
CA GLY A 195 10.88 -2.38 10.77
C GLY A 195 10.02 -3.38 10.00
N LEU A 196 9.64 -4.49 10.65
CA LEU A 196 8.71 -5.47 10.08
C LEU A 196 7.33 -4.86 9.83
N ALA A 197 6.83 -4.04 10.76
CA ALA A 197 5.57 -3.32 10.60
C ALA A 197 5.65 -2.28 9.45
N LEU A 198 6.75 -1.51 9.37
CA LEU A 198 7.02 -0.57 8.26
C LEU A 198 7.04 -1.26 6.88
N ALA A 199 7.54 -2.50 6.81
CA ALA A 199 7.57 -3.26 5.56
C ALA A 199 6.23 -3.87 5.16
N SER A 200 5.30 -4.03 6.11
CA SER A 200 4.05 -4.77 5.95
C SER A 200 2.92 -3.98 5.29
N GLY A 201 3.12 -2.69 4.99
CA GLY A 201 2.13 -1.89 4.26
C GLY A 201 1.99 -2.25 2.79
N PHE A 202 3.04 -2.81 2.18
CA PHE A 202 3.07 -3.25 0.77
C PHE A 202 2.52 -2.22 -0.23
N GLY A 203 2.78 -0.93 0.00
CA GLY A 203 2.27 0.16 -0.85
C GLY A 203 0.90 0.71 -0.45
N TRP A 204 0.21 0.13 0.53
CA TRP A 204 -1.08 0.62 1.02
C TRP A 204 -0.91 1.74 2.06
N TYR A 205 -0.48 2.90 1.58
CA TYR A 205 -0.10 4.07 2.39
C TYR A 205 -1.24 4.62 3.25
N SER A 206 -2.51 4.54 2.81
CA SER A 206 -3.66 5.05 3.58
C SER A 206 -3.99 4.18 4.80
N LEU A 207 -3.64 2.90 4.73
CA LEU A 207 -3.76 1.97 5.86
C LEU A 207 -2.52 2.06 6.77
N SER A 208 -1.32 1.93 6.19
CA SER A 208 -0.09 1.85 6.97
C SER A 208 0.17 3.11 7.79
N GLY A 209 -0.10 4.30 7.25
CA GLY A 209 0.12 5.55 7.97
C GLY A 209 -0.66 5.69 9.27
N ILE A 210 -1.97 5.38 9.25
CA ILE A 210 -2.82 5.47 10.44
C ILE A 210 -2.48 4.35 11.43
N LEU A 211 -2.39 3.09 10.97
CA LEU A 211 -2.12 1.97 11.89
C LEU A 211 -0.79 2.08 12.61
N MET A 212 0.24 2.55 11.90
CA MET A 212 1.55 2.79 12.47
C MET A 212 1.54 4.01 13.39
N SER A 213 0.72 5.04 13.12
CA SER A 213 0.54 6.18 14.03
C SER A 213 -0.06 5.75 15.37
N GLU A 214 -1.08 4.89 15.34
CA GLU A 214 -1.73 4.36 16.54
C GLU A 214 -0.80 3.47 17.37
N SER A 215 0.08 2.71 16.70
CA SER A 215 0.93 1.72 17.38
C SER A 215 2.28 2.27 17.83
N PHE A 216 2.86 3.19 17.06
CA PHE A 216 4.25 3.64 17.23
C PHE A 216 4.37 5.18 17.27
N GLY A 217 3.26 5.89 17.23
CA GLY A 217 3.21 7.35 17.24
C GLY A 217 3.28 7.99 15.85
N PRO A 218 2.89 9.28 15.76
CA PRO A 218 2.65 9.96 14.48
C PRO A 218 3.91 10.16 13.62
N VAL A 219 5.11 10.16 14.21
CA VAL A 219 6.39 10.21 13.48
C VAL A 219 6.60 8.92 12.67
N ILE A 220 6.50 7.76 13.31
CA ILE A 220 6.64 6.47 12.63
C ILE A 220 5.49 6.24 11.66
N GLY A 221 4.27 6.62 12.03
CA GLY A 221 3.12 6.54 11.13
C GLY A 221 3.27 7.37 9.86
N SER A 222 3.72 8.61 9.99
CA SER A 222 4.02 9.45 8.83
C SER A 222 5.17 8.88 7.99
N ALA A 223 6.19 8.31 8.63
CA ALA A 223 7.28 7.65 7.92
C ALA A 223 6.80 6.41 7.15
N ALA A 224 5.88 5.62 7.72
CA ALA A 224 5.25 4.47 7.05
C ALA A 224 4.46 4.90 5.81
N PHE A 225 3.67 5.98 5.94
CA PHE A 225 2.94 6.58 4.82
C PHE A 225 3.88 6.98 3.68
N PHE A 226 4.93 7.76 3.97
CA PHE A 226 5.87 8.20 2.93
C PHE A 226 6.67 7.03 2.35
N ASN A 227 7.07 6.05 3.18
CA ASN A 227 7.73 4.84 2.72
C ASN A 227 6.89 4.11 1.66
N ASP A 228 5.62 3.84 1.94
CA ASP A 228 4.74 3.13 1.00
C ASP A 228 4.37 3.97 -0.23
N LEU A 229 4.11 5.27 -0.05
CA LEU A 229 3.82 6.19 -1.15
C LEU A 229 5.00 6.30 -2.13
N LEU A 230 6.22 6.47 -1.62
CA LEU A 230 7.42 6.56 -2.45
C LEU A 230 7.70 5.25 -3.19
N ARG A 231 7.50 4.10 -2.52
CA ARG A 231 7.61 2.78 -3.15
C ARG A 231 6.62 2.60 -4.28
N GLU A 232 5.36 3.04 -4.10
CA GLU A 232 4.35 3.00 -5.15
C GLU A 232 4.74 3.90 -6.35
N LEU A 233 5.11 5.15 -6.09
CA LEU A 233 5.53 6.11 -7.11
C LEU A 233 6.69 5.58 -7.96
N ILE A 234 7.74 5.07 -7.30
CA ILE A 234 8.90 4.49 -7.97
C ILE A 234 8.48 3.26 -8.78
N THR A 235 7.60 2.42 -8.24
CA THR A 235 7.11 1.23 -8.94
C THR A 235 6.33 1.59 -10.20
N ILE A 236 5.43 2.58 -10.15
CA ILE A 236 4.70 3.09 -11.31
C ILE A 236 5.66 3.54 -12.42
N MET A 237 6.76 4.20 -12.05
CA MET A 237 7.80 4.62 -13.00
C MET A 237 8.61 3.43 -13.56
N LEU A 238 8.86 2.41 -12.74
CA LEU A 238 9.64 1.22 -13.13
C LEU A 238 8.85 0.21 -13.97
N ILE A 239 7.54 0.08 -13.80
CA ILE A 239 6.71 -0.93 -14.51
C ILE A 239 6.92 -0.86 -16.04
N PRO A 240 6.74 0.29 -16.73
CA PRO A 240 6.90 0.36 -18.18
C PRO A 240 8.32 0.02 -18.66
N LEU A 241 9.34 0.27 -17.83
CA LEU A 241 10.74 0.01 -18.15
C LEU A 241 11.07 -1.48 -18.05
N LEU A 242 10.56 -2.14 -17.01
CA LEU A 242 11.00 -3.49 -16.64
C LEU A 242 10.07 -4.60 -17.17
N ILE A 243 8.78 -4.33 -17.38
CA ILE A 243 7.76 -5.38 -17.63
C ILE A 243 8.00 -6.20 -18.89
N THR A 244 8.67 -5.63 -19.90
CA THR A 244 9.00 -6.33 -21.15
C THR A 244 10.01 -7.46 -20.94
N ARG A 245 10.85 -7.36 -19.91
CA ARG A 245 11.91 -8.33 -19.61
C ARG A 245 11.72 -9.06 -18.27
N GLN A 246 11.01 -8.45 -17.33
CA GLN A 246 10.97 -8.86 -15.93
C GLN A 246 9.55 -8.73 -15.34
N ARG A 247 8.58 -9.49 -15.89
CA ARG A 247 7.17 -9.43 -15.48
C ARG A 247 6.93 -9.72 -13.99
N SER A 248 7.66 -10.69 -13.43
CA SER A 248 7.50 -11.07 -12.02
C SER A 248 8.05 -10.01 -11.09
N MET A 249 9.10 -9.33 -11.51
CA MET A 249 9.68 -8.21 -10.79
C MET A 249 8.73 -7.01 -10.78
N THR A 250 8.18 -6.63 -11.94
CA THR A 250 7.20 -5.54 -11.99
C THR A 250 5.95 -5.84 -11.18
N LEU A 251 5.46 -7.08 -11.25
CA LEU A 251 4.32 -7.50 -10.46
C LEU A 251 4.63 -7.50 -8.96
N GLY A 252 5.78 -8.02 -8.56
CA GLY A 252 6.13 -8.09 -7.15
C GLY A 252 6.33 -6.72 -6.50
N LEU A 253 6.92 -5.77 -7.22
CA LEU A 253 7.09 -4.40 -6.75
C LEU A 253 5.77 -3.68 -6.52
N SER A 254 4.71 -4.00 -7.29
CA SER A 254 3.41 -3.35 -7.15
C SER A 254 2.67 -3.65 -5.84
N GLY A 255 3.12 -4.64 -5.05
CA GLY A 255 2.54 -4.87 -3.72
C GLY A 255 1.02 -5.08 -3.74
N ALA A 256 0.33 -4.49 -2.76
CA ALA A 256 -1.13 -4.48 -2.66
C ALA A 256 -1.80 -3.81 -3.87
N THR A 257 -1.12 -2.84 -4.48
CA THR A 257 -1.73 -1.97 -5.49
C THR A 257 -1.79 -2.62 -6.88
N SER A 258 -1.35 -3.88 -7.00
CA SER A 258 -1.37 -4.67 -8.24
C SER A 258 -2.76 -5.08 -8.69
N MET A 259 -3.76 -5.02 -7.81
CA MET A 259 -5.16 -5.35 -8.13
C MET A 259 -5.99 -4.11 -8.49
N ASP A 260 -5.53 -2.91 -8.16
CA ASP A 260 -6.26 -1.65 -8.34
C ASP A 260 -5.44 -0.57 -9.07
N PHE A 261 -4.60 0.23 -8.39
CA PHE A 261 -3.95 1.41 -8.95
C PHE A 261 -2.95 1.08 -10.04
N THR A 262 -2.15 0.03 -9.85
CA THR A 262 -1.14 -0.37 -10.85
C THR A 262 -1.68 -1.37 -11.86
N LEU A 263 -2.89 -1.92 -11.64
CA LEU A 263 -3.49 -2.91 -12.55
C LEU A 263 -3.66 -2.38 -13.99
N PRO A 264 -4.19 -1.16 -14.24
CA PRO A 264 -4.29 -0.63 -15.60
C PRO A 264 -2.93 -0.50 -16.30
N ILE A 265 -1.87 -0.20 -15.54
CA ILE A 265 -0.51 -0.07 -16.06
C ILE A 265 0.04 -1.45 -16.42
N LEU A 266 -0.08 -2.42 -15.51
CA LEU A 266 0.30 -3.81 -15.74
C LEU A 266 -0.44 -4.40 -16.94
N GLN A 267 -1.75 -4.17 -17.05
CA GLN A 267 -2.59 -4.65 -18.15
C GLN A 267 -2.17 -4.05 -19.50
N ARG A 268 -1.96 -2.73 -19.58
CA ARG A 268 -1.59 -2.06 -20.83
C ARG A 268 -0.16 -2.38 -21.29
N THR A 269 0.76 -2.57 -20.36
CA THR A 269 2.18 -2.78 -20.67
C THR A 269 2.58 -4.26 -20.74
N GLY A 270 1.96 -5.10 -19.91
CA GLY A 270 2.21 -6.54 -19.81
C GLY A 270 1.16 -7.42 -20.50
N GLY A 271 0.06 -6.85 -20.98
CA GLY A 271 -1.04 -7.55 -21.65
C GLY A 271 -2.04 -8.18 -20.67
N MET A 272 -3.15 -8.71 -21.19
CA MET A 272 -4.23 -9.31 -20.38
C MET A 272 -3.80 -10.54 -19.56
N GLU A 273 -2.70 -11.18 -19.94
CA GLU A 273 -2.19 -12.40 -19.29
C GLU A 273 -1.64 -12.14 -17.88
N ILE A 274 -1.15 -10.92 -17.61
CA ILE A 274 -0.64 -10.58 -16.27
C ILE A 274 -1.78 -10.33 -15.28
N VAL A 275 -2.98 -9.98 -15.77
CA VAL A 275 -4.10 -9.52 -14.96
C VAL A 275 -4.51 -10.56 -13.90
N PRO A 276 -4.71 -11.86 -14.21
CA PRO A 276 -5.06 -12.83 -13.19
C PRO A 276 -3.98 -12.97 -12.10
N ALA A 277 -2.70 -12.88 -12.47
CA ALA A 277 -1.61 -12.95 -11.49
C ALA A 277 -1.52 -11.68 -10.64
N ALA A 278 -1.79 -10.52 -11.25
CA ALA A 278 -1.83 -9.22 -10.59
C ALA A 278 -2.94 -9.10 -9.56
N ILE A 279 -4.12 -9.63 -9.90
CA ILE A 279 -5.26 -9.75 -8.99
C ILE A 279 -4.89 -10.70 -7.83
N VAL A 280 -4.37 -11.90 -8.09
CA VAL A 280 -4.00 -12.85 -7.02
C VAL A 280 -2.92 -12.29 -6.10
N HIS A 281 -1.89 -11.68 -6.67
CA HIS A 281 -0.84 -11.01 -5.91
C HIS A 281 -1.40 -9.91 -5.01
N GLY A 282 -2.13 -8.96 -5.59
CA GLY A 282 -2.65 -7.79 -4.89
C GLY A 282 -3.60 -8.19 -3.78
N PHE A 283 -4.48 -9.16 -4.03
CA PHE A 283 -5.36 -9.73 -3.01
C PHE A 283 -4.60 -10.28 -1.81
N ILE A 284 -3.55 -11.08 -2.04
CA ILE A 284 -2.74 -11.67 -0.96
C ILE A 284 -2.07 -10.55 -0.17
N MET A 285 -1.44 -9.58 -0.83
CA MET A 285 -0.76 -8.48 -0.15
C MET A 285 -1.75 -7.59 0.63
N SER A 286 -2.91 -7.26 0.07
CA SER A 286 -3.95 -6.46 0.73
C SER A 286 -4.59 -7.19 1.92
N LEU A 287 -4.73 -8.51 1.86
CA LEU A 287 -5.20 -9.31 2.99
C LEU A 287 -4.16 -9.36 4.11
N LEU A 288 -2.89 -9.56 3.75
CA LEU A 288 -1.80 -9.72 4.72
C LEU A 288 -1.39 -8.40 5.37
N ALA A 289 -1.48 -7.26 4.68
CA ALA A 289 -1.05 -5.96 5.19
C ALA A 289 -1.60 -5.63 6.59
N PRO A 290 -2.94 -5.55 6.80
CA PRO A 290 -3.50 -5.24 8.11
C PRO A 290 -3.15 -6.30 9.17
N ILE A 291 -3.09 -7.58 8.80
CA ILE A 291 -2.75 -8.68 9.72
C ILE A 291 -1.31 -8.54 10.21
N LEU A 292 -0.36 -8.33 9.29
CA LEU A 292 1.06 -8.27 9.61
C LEU A 292 1.42 -6.99 10.36
N ILE A 293 0.89 -5.83 9.95
CA ILE A 293 1.08 -4.59 10.71
C ILE A 293 0.59 -4.81 12.15
N ALA A 294 -0.64 -5.30 12.33
CA ALA A 294 -1.19 -5.52 13.66
C ALA A 294 -0.44 -6.58 14.47
N LEU A 295 0.14 -7.60 13.83
CA LEU A 295 0.97 -8.62 14.48
C LEU A 295 2.29 -8.04 14.98
N PHE A 296 2.95 -7.21 14.17
CA PHE A 296 4.24 -6.61 14.53
C PHE A 296 4.10 -5.39 15.45
N SER A 297 2.93 -4.76 15.47
CA SER A 297 2.53 -3.73 16.43
C SER A 297 2.11 -4.27 17.81
N ALA A 298 1.99 -5.60 17.96
CA ALA A 298 1.49 -6.24 19.19
C ALA A 298 2.57 -6.54 20.23
#